data_AF-A0A0N4YTP9-F1
#
_entry.id   AF-A0A0N4YTP9-F1
#
_cell.length_a   1.000
_cell.length_b   1.000
_cell.length_c   1.000
_cell.angle_alpha   90.00
_cell.angle_beta   90.00
_cell.angle_gamma   90.00
#
_symmetry.space_group_name_H-M   'P 1'
#
loop_
_entity.id
_entity.type
_entity.pdbx_description
1 polymer ?
#
loop_
_entity_poly.entity_id
_entity_poly.type
_entity_poly.pdbx_seq_one_letter_code
_entity_poly.pdbx_strand_id
1 'polypeptide(L)'
;MVVSSREGYISENAEIGTTVRVSPNPQAESLQILVNDEDLRPGMPPATYQYILTGPGATIFAVDQRGYLYLNVASIDADMPNPSSYKLNVVIARLLSAAAFLTTEKISMNNVETVNPNRNVSIEF
;
A
#
# COMPACT_ATOMS: atom_id res chain seq x y z
N MET A 1 8.72 4.98 12.44
CA MET A 1 7.67 4.49 11.52
C MET A 1 7.87 3.01 11.20
N VAL A 2 6.80 2.21 11.04
CA VAL A 2 6.87 0.77 10.71
C VAL A 2 5.81 0.42 9.66
N VAL A 3 6.13 -0.45 8.70
CA VAL A 3 5.13 -1.02 7.78
C VAL A 3 4.92 -2.48 8.16
N SER A 4 3.67 -2.96 8.15
CA SER A 4 3.38 -4.35 8.51
C SER A 4 4.01 -5.37 7.55
N SER A 5 4.30 -4.96 6.31
CA SER A 5 5.06 -5.72 5.33
C SER A 5 5.71 -4.80 4.28
N ARG A 6 6.77 -5.28 3.62
CA ARG A 6 7.41 -4.63 2.46
C ARG A 6 6.90 -5.17 1.11
N GLU A 7 6.06 -6.19 1.18
CA GLU A 7 5.45 -6.89 0.06
C GLU A 7 3.95 -6.98 0.31
N GLY A 8 3.18 -6.75 -0.75
CA GLY A 8 1.73 -6.75 -0.72
C GLY A 8 1.17 -7.75 -1.72
N TYR A 9 0.00 -8.31 -1.42
CA TYR A 9 -0.66 -9.27 -2.29
C TYR A 9 -2.11 -8.85 -2.51
N ILE A 10 -2.56 -8.87 -3.76
CA ILE A 10 -3.95 -8.60 -4.13
C ILE A 10 -4.42 -9.64 -5.13
N SER A 11 -5.70 -10.00 -5.09
CA SER A 11 -6.24 -10.92 -6.11
C SER A 11 -6.39 -10.17 -7.44
N GLU A 12 -6.17 -10.86 -8.56
CA GLU A 12 -6.48 -10.28 -9.89
C GLU A 12 -7.97 -9.94 -10.05
N ASN A 13 -8.86 -10.69 -9.39
CA ASN A 13 -10.30 -10.44 -9.44
C ASN A 13 -10.76 -9.41 -8.38
N ALA A 14 -9.85 -8.62 -7.82
CA ALA A 14 -10.18 -7.65 -6.80
C ALA A 14 -10.97 -6.46 -7.36
N GLU A 15 -12.03 -6.07 -6.66
CA GLU A 15 -12.79 -4.86 -6.95
C GLU A 15 -12.09 -3.62 -6.39
N ILE A 16 -12.41 -2.45 -6.92
CA ILE A 16 -11.97 -1.17 -6.37
C ILE A 16 -12.27 -1.08 -4.86
N GLY A 17 -11.33 -0.56 -4.09
CA GLY A 17 -11.42 -0.48 -2.63
C GLY A 17 -10.93 -1.73 -1.89
N THR A 18 -10.64 -2.83 -2.58
CA THR A 18 -10.04 -4.03 -1.96
C THR A 18 -8.69 -3.70 -1.35
N THR A 19 -8.48 -4.06 -0.09
CA THR A 19 -7.21 -3.84 0.61
C THR A 19 -6.15 -4.86 0.18
N VAL A 20 -4.92 -4.38 0.05
CA VAL A 20 -3.74 -5.21 -0.18
C VAL A 20 -3.43 -5.98 1.09
N ARG A 21 -3.06 -7.26 0.97
CA ARG A 21 -2.76 -8.16 2.10
C ARG A 21 -1.27 -8.33 2.32
N VAL A 22 -0.85 -8.70 3.53
CA VAL A 22 0.57 -8.97 3.86
C VAL A 22 1.06 -10.33 3.36
N SER A 23 0.17 -11.21 2.90
CA SER A 23 0.50 -12.52 2.33
C SER A 23 -0.54 -12.96 1.29
N PRO A 24 -0.24 -13.95 0.43
CA PRO A 24 -1.17 -14.41 -0.60
C PRO A 24 -2.39 -15.16 -0.04
N ASN A 25 -2.41 -15.53 1.24
CA ASN A 25 -3.55 -16.19 1.90
C ASN A 25 -4.77 -15.24 1.93
N PRO A 26 -5.95 -15.61 1.38
CA PRO A 26 -7.15 -14.77 1.38
C PRO A 26 -7.61 -14.27 2.75
N GLN A 27 -7.22 -14.97 3.83
CA GLN A 27 -7.53 -14.61 5.21
C GLN A 27 -6.46 -13.75 5.89
N ALA A 28 -5.39 -13.40 5.17
CA ALA A 28 -4.31 -12.59 5.69
C ALA A 28 -4.77 -11.16 6.01
N GLU A 29 -4.11 -10.57 7.01
CA GLU A 29 -4.36 -9.19 7.39
C GLU A 29 -4.04 -8.21 6.25
N SER A 30 -4.72 -7.07 6.27
CA SER A 30 -4.45 -5.98 5.34
C SER A 30 -3.10 -5.33 5.66
N LEU A 31 -2.36 -5.00 4.61
CA LEU A 31 -1.13 -4.23 4.69
C LEU A 31 -1.47 -2.83 5.19
N GLN A 32 -0.90 -2.48 6.34
CA GLN A 32 -1.10 -1.20 7.00
C GLN A 32 0.24 -0.51 7.22
N ILE A 33 0.24 0.78 6.92
CA ILE A 33 1.37 1.67 7.11
C ILE A 33 1.18 2.37 8.45
N LEU A 34 2.00 2.00 9.44
CA LEU A 34 1.90 2.51 10.80
C LEU A 34 2.90 3.64 11.02
N VAL A 35 2.38 4.81 11.40
CA VAL A 35 3.20 5.96 11.76
C VAL A 35 3.44 5.93 13.26
N ASN A 36 4.72 5.88 13.65
CA ASN A 36 5.12 6.15 15.02
C ASN A 36 5.69 7.57 15.04
N ASP A 37 5.02 8.47 15.74
CA ASP A 37 5.38 9.88 15.85
C ASP A 37 5.69 10.17 17.32
N GLU A 38 6.98 10.29 17.63
CA GLU A 38 7.47 10.52 18.98
C GLU A 38 7.23 11.96 19.46
N ASP A 39 6.88 12.87 18.54
CA ASP A 39 6.53 14.25 18.88
C ASP A 39 5.08 14.37 19.36
N LEU A 40 4.22 13.37 19.13
CA LEU A 40 2.86 13.33 19.65
C LEU A 40 2.84 12.97 21.14
N ARG A 41 2.57 13.96 21.99
CA ARG A 41 2.47 13.81 23.45
C ARG A 41 1.01 13.81 23.91
N PRO A 42 0.69 13.19 25.07
CA PRO A 42 -0.63 13.30 25.68
C PRO A 42 -1.07 14.77 25.82
N GLY A 43 -2.29 15.07 25.37
CA GLY A 43 -2.84 16.43 25.37
C GLY A 43 -2.62 17.24 24.09
N MET A 44 -1.85 16.74 23.11
CA MET A 44 -1.81 17.32 21.77
C MET A 44 -3.05 16.93 20.94
N PRO A 45 -3.49 17.79 19.99
CA PRO A 45 -4.48 17.39 19.00
C PRO A 45 -4.02 16.16 18.19
N PRO A 46 -4.95 15.32 17.70
CA PRO A 46 -4.59 14.23 16.80
C PRO A 46 -3.80 14.74 15.59
N ALA A 47 -2.68 14.10 15.25
CA ALA A 47 -2.00 14.40 14.00
C ALA A 47 -2.80 13.86 12.82
N THR A 48 -2.78 14.61 11.72
CA THR A 48 -3.23 14.11 10.42
C THR A 48 -2.00 13.80 9.57
N TYR A 49 -1.98 12.61 8.97
CA TYR A 49 -0.94 12.19 8.05
C TYR A 49 -1.47 12.11 6.64
N GLN A 50 -0.66 12.57 5.70
CA GLN A 50 -0.88 12.38 4.28
C GLN A 50 0.09 11.33 3.74
N TYR A 51 -0.45 10.39 2.99
CA TYR A 51 0.30 9.34 2.32
C TYR A 51 0.38 9.67 0.83
N ILE A 52 1.59 9.79 0.31
CA ILE A 52 1.85 10.13 -1.09
C ILE A 52 2.54 8.93 -1.73
N LEU A 53 1.84 8.29 -2.68
CA LEU A 53 2.39 7.19 -3.46
C LEU A 53 3.15 7.71 -4.68
N THR A 54 4.29 7.11 -4.99
CA THR A 54 5.05 7.36 -6.22
C THR A 54 5.54 6.04 -6.83
N GLY A 55 5.86 6.06 -8.13
CA GLY A 55 6.27 4.87 -8.89
C GLY A 55 5.15 4.29 -9.77
N PRO A 56 5.43 3.22 -10.53
CA PRO A 56 4.50 2.67 -11.53
C PRO A 56 3.15 2.21 -10.95
N GLY A 57 3.10 1.79 -9.69
CA GLY A 57 1.84 1.40 -9.04
C GLY A 57 1.00 2.57 -8.52
N ALA A 58 1.53 3.80 -8.49
CA ALA A 58 0.87 4.93 -7.83
C ALA A 58 -0.42 5.40 -8.52
N THR A 59 -0.65 4.98 -9.77
CA THR A 59 -1.90 5.21 -10.52
C THR A 59 -2.94 4.11 -10.29
N ILE A 60 -2.55 3.01 -9.64
CA ILE A 60 -3.36 1.79 -9.47
C ILE A 60 -3.81 1.64 -8.02
N PHE A 61 -3.00 2.10 -7.06
CA PHE A 61 -3.25 1.97 -5.64
C PHE A 61 -3.40 3.33 -4.97
N ALA A 62 -4.04 3.34 -3.81
CA ALA A 62 -4.14 4.49 -2.92
C ALA A 62 -4.03 4.04 -1.46
N VAL A 63 -3.80 4.99 -0.55
CA VAL A 63 -3.75 4.73 0.89
C VAL A 63 -4.84 5.55 1.58
N ASP A 64 -5.61 4.92 2.46
CA ASP A 64 -6.66 5.61 3.22
C ASP A 64 -6.09 6.37 4.43
N GLN A 65 -6.93 7.12 5.14
CA GLN A 65 -6.50 7.88 6.33
C GLN A 65 -6.05 6.99 7.51
N ARG A 66 -6.37 5.69 7.49
CA ARG A 66 -5.96 4.71 8.49
C ARG A 66 -4.64 4.03 8.12
N GLY A 67 -4.09 4.31 6.93
CA GLY A 67 -2.85 3.76 6.43
C GLY A 67 -3.01 2.42 5.68
N TYR A 68 -4.22 2.00 5.31
CA TYR A 68 -4.41 0.80 4.50
C TYR A 68 -4.19 1.09 3.02
N LEU A 69 -3.36 0.28 2.38
CA LEU A 69 -3.16 0.30 0.93
C LEU A 69 -4.31 -0.46 0.25
N TYR A 70 -4.95 0.14 -0.75
CA TYR A 70 -6.09 -0.43 -1.45
C TYR A 70 -6.04 -0.19 -2.96
N LEU A 71 -6.78 -1.00 -3.72
CA LEU A 71 -6.93 -0.87 -5.17
C LEU A 71 -7.79 0.35 -5.53
N ASN A 72 -7.26 1.26 -6.35
CA ASN A 72 -7.91 2.51 -6.75
C ASN A 72 -8.28 2.54 -8.25
N VAL A 73 -8.37 1.39 -8.87
CA VAL A 73 -8.85 1.20 -10.25
C VAL A 73 -9.98 0.17 -10.24
N ALA A 74 -10.80 0.18 -11.30
CA ALA A 74 -11.98 -0.68 -11.39
C ALA A 74 -11.64 -2.18 -11.36
N SER A 75 -10.50 -2.56 -11.94
CA SER A 75 -10.01 -3.93 -12.00
C SER A 75 -8.50 -3.96 -12.21
N ILE A 76 -7.88 -5.10 -11.90
CA ILE A 76 -6.47 -5.39 -12.17
C ILE A 76 -6.39 -6.73 -12.89
N ASP A 77 -5.40 -6.91 -13.75
CA ASP A 77 -5.22 -8.16 -14.51
C ASP A 77 -3.72 -8.49 -14.54
N ALA A 78 -3.39 -9.74 -14.27
CA ALA A 78 -2.03 -10.26 -14.18
C ALA A 78 -1.63 -11.14 -15.36
N ASP A 79 -2.57 -11.44 -16.26
CA ASP A 79 -2.31 -12.26 -17.42
C ASP A 79 -1.46 -11.49 -18.44
N MET A 80 -0.52 -12.18 -19.08
CA MET A 80 0.37 -11.55 -20.07
C MET A 80 -0.48 -10.90 -21.19
N PRO A 81 -0.20 -9.64 -21.57
CA PRO A 81 1.03 -8.88 -21.34
C PRO A 81 1.04 -7.99 -20.09
N ASN A 82 0.02 -8.04 -19.24
CA ASN A 82 -0.10 -7.17 -18.08
C ASN A 82 0.95 -7.51 -17.01
N PRO A 83 1.46 -6.50 -16.27
CA PRO A 83 2.43 -6.74 -15.22
C PRO A 83 1.78 -7.44 -14.02
N SER A 84 2.43 -8.50 -13.54
CA SER A 84 2.01 -9.23 -12.33
C SER A 84 2.58 -8.65 -11.04
N SER A 85 3.37 -7.57 -11.12
CA SER A 85 3.95 -6.89 -9.96
C SER A 85 4.07 -5.38 -10.17
N TYR A 86 3.81 -4.62 -9.11
CA TYR A 86 3.83 -3.16 -9.13
C TYR A 86 4.73 -2.60 -8.05
N LYS A 87 5.62 -1.67 -8.43
CA LYS A 87 6.50 -0.98 -7.48
C LYS A 87 5.85 0.31 -6.99
N LEU A 88 5.89 0.50 -5.67
CA LEU A 88 5.39 1.67 -4.97
C LEU A 88 6.46 2.19 -4.01
N ASN A 89 6.54 3.51 -3.90
CA ASN A 89 7.19 4.19 -2.79
C ASN A 89 6.15 5.02 -2.06
N VAL A 90 6.26 5.07 -0.73
CA VAL A 90 5.36 5.85 0.12
C VAL A 90 6.15 6.97 0.76
N VAL A 91 5.67 8.19 0.62
CA VAL A 91 6.12 9.34 1.40
C VAL A 91 5.02 9.70 2.38
N ILE A 92 5.38 9.87 3.64
CA ILE A 92 4.45 10.33 4.67
C ILE A 92 4.80 11.75 5.05
N ALA A 93 3.75 12.58 5.14
CA ALA A 93 3.84 13.94 5.63
C ALA A 93 2.86 14.15 6.80
N ARG A 94 3.36 14.70 7.91
CA ARG A 94 2.52 15.18 9.01
C ARG A 94 1.99 16.57 8.70
N LEU A 95 0.69 16.79 8.88
CA LEU A 95 0.07 18.11 8.79
C LEU A 95 0.08 18.77 10.17
N LEU A 96 0.87 19.84 10.32
CA LEU A 96 1.02 20.59 11.57
C LEU A 96 0.05 21.79 11.69
N SER A 97 -0.43 22.32 10.56
CA SER A 97 -1.51 23.32 10.47
C SER A 97 -1.95 23.48 9.00
N ALA A 98 -2.94 24.34 8.71
CA ALA A 98 -3.37 24.65 7.34
C ALA A 98 -2.23 25.20 6.43
N ALA A 99 -1.10 25.61 7.01
CA ALA A 99 0.16 25.84 6.30
C ALA A 99 1.10 24.66 6.60
N ALA A 100 1.28 23.77 5.62
CA ALA A 100 2.01 22.52 5.75
C ALA A 100 3.52 22.75 5.97
N PHE A 101 4.01 22.46 7.17
CA PHE A 101 5.40 22.08 7.35
C PHE A 101 5.49 20.57 7.14
N LEU A 102 6.14 20.15 6.06
CA LEU A 102 6.29 18.75 5.68
C LEU A 102 7.51 18.16 6.38
N THR A 103 7.31 17.39 7.44
CA THR A 103 8.32 16.40 7.82
C THR A 103 8.13 15.22 6.88
N THR A 104 9.03 15.03 5.92
CA THR A 104 8.95 13.95 4.93
C THR A 104 9.82 12.78 5.33
N GLU A 105 9.22 11.64 5.64
CA GLU A 105 9.93 10.36 5.66
C GLU A 105 9.63 9.62 4.35
N LYS A 106 10.68 9.23 3.63
CA LYS A 106 10.57 8.39 2.42
C LYS A 106 10.77 6.94 2.81
N ILE A 107 9.78 6.12 2.49
CA ILE A 107 9.89 4.67 2.58
C ILE A 107 9.73 4.09 1.17
N SER A 108 10.80 3.50 0.65
CA SER A 108 10.79 2.74 -0.61
C SER A 108 10.49 1.29 -0.33
N MET A 109 9.21 0.95 -0.18
CA MET A 109 8.80 -0.44 0.03
C MET A 109 7.38 -0.60 -0.54
N ASN A 110 7.26 -1.45 -1.56
CA ASN A 110 6.12 -2.31 -1.86
C ASN A 110 6.27 -2.85 -3.29
N ASN A 111 6.53 -4.16 -3.40
CA ASN A 111 6.08 -4.94 -4.55
C ASN A 111 4.66 -5.41 -4.22
N VAL A 112 3.68 -5.01 -5.02
CA VAL A 112 2.33 -5.61 -4.95
C VAL A 112 2.25 -6.69 -6.01
N GLU A 113 2.14 -7.94 -5.58
CA GLU A 113 1.96 -9.09 -6.44
C GLU A 113 0.48 -9.39 -6.62
N THR A 114 0.09 -9.58 -7.87
CA THR A 114 -1.23 -10.08 -8.22
C THR A 114 -1.24 -11.60 -8.08
N VAL A 115 -2.09 -12.11 -7.20
CA VAL A 115 -2.32 -13.55 -7.04
C VAL A 115 -3.33 -13.99 -8.09
N ASN A 116 -2.85 -14.69 -9.11
CA ASN A 116 -3.65 -15.29 -10.16
C ASN A 116 -3.95 -16.77 -9.81
N PRO A 117 -5.18 -17.11 -9.39
CA PRO A 117 -5.55 -18.49 -9.06
C PRO A 117 -5.61 -19.42 -10.28
N ASN A 118 -5.62 -18.88 -11.51
CA ASN A 118 -5.72 -19.64 -12.76
C ASN A 118 -4.36 -20.06 -13.32
N ARG A 119 -3.26 -19.50 -12.79
CA ARG A 119 -1.90 -19.79 -13.24
C ARG A 119 -1.37 -21.04 -12.54
N ASN A 120 -1.59 -22.20 -13.15
CA ASN A 120 -0.86 -23.42 -12.78
C ASN A 120 0.64 -23.16 -12.98
N VAL A 121 1.41 -23.18 -11.90
CA VAL A 121 2.88 -23.16 -11.98
C VAL A 121 3.31 -24.52 -12.53
N SER A 122 3.53 -24.61 -13.84
CA SER A 122 4.29 -25.72 -14.42
C SER A 122 5.72 -25.62 -13.89
N ILE A 123 6.09 -26.48 -12.94
CA ILE A 123 7.48 -26.66 -12.54
C ILE A 123 8.14 -27.45 -13.68
N GLU A 124 8.85 -26.76 -14.56
CA GLU A 124 9.81 -27.43 -15.45
C GLU A 124 11.03 -27.82 -14.61
N PHE A 125 11.36 -29.11 -14.62
CA PHE A 125 12.54 -29.68 -13.95
C PHE A 125 13.81 -29.42 -14.75
#